data_AF-A0A2G2VFF7-F1
#
_entry.id   AF-A0A2G2VFF7-F1
#
_cell.length_a   1.000
_cell.length_b   1.000
_cell.length_c   1.000
_cell.angle_alpha   90.00
_cell.angle_beta   90.00
_cell.angle_gamma   90.00
#
_symmetry.space_group_name_H-M   'P 1'
#
loop_
_entity.id
_entity.type
_entity.pdbx_description
1 polymer ?
#
loop_
_entity_poly.entity_id
_entity_poly.type
_entity_poly.pdbx_seq_one_letter_code
_entity_poly.pdbx_strand_id
1 'polypeptide(L)'
;MEFDIAKTPLDANFALQKNEGESDSQLEYARVLGCLMYIMNCTRPDIACTISKLSRYTSNPNKTHWMAMKRVLGYLKYTQDYALHYNKYPAVLEGYSDANWITGSNEVKSTSGYVFTIGGGAVSWKSSKQTCIARSTMESEFIALDKAGEEAEWLRNLLENIPYWPKPVVPVCIHCDSQAAIGRAGSMMYNGKSRHIRRRHNTVRELLSSGIITIDYVKSKDNVSDPLTKGLSREGVEMTSKGMGLRPRTS
;
A
#
# COMPACT_ATOMS: atom_id res chain seq x y z
N MET A 1 -14.91 -18.70 -16.25
CA MET A 1 -13.98 -17.68 -16.77
C MET A 1 -12.61 -18.33 -16.94
N GLU A 2 -12.12 -18.48 -18.17
CA GLU A 2 -10.75 -18.95 -18.42
C GLU A 2 -9.75 -17.81 -18.21
N PHE A 3 -8.60 -18.15 -17.61
CA PHE A 3 -7.47 -17.27 -17.37
C PHE A 3 -6.17 -18.09 -17.29
N ASP A 4 -5.08 -17.51 -17.82
CA ASP A 4 -3.76 -18.12 -17.79
C ASP A 4 -3.05 -17.88 -16.46
N ILE A 5 -2.07 -18.73 -16.15
CA ILE A 5 -1.20 -18.55 -14.99
C ILE A 5 -0.37 -17.27 -15.16
N ALA A 6 -0.38 -16.41 -14.15
CA ALA A 6 0.41 -15.18 -14.13
C ALA A 6 1.35 -15.16 -12.92
N LYS A 7 2.56 -14.62 -13.09
CA LYS A 7 3.57 -14.54 -12.01
C LYS A 7 3.61 -13.19 -11.30
N THR A 8 2.85 -12.20 -11.77
CA THR A 8 2.67 -10.91 -11.11
C THR A 8 1.21 -10.48 -11.20
N PRO A 9 0.69 -9.75 -10.19
CA PRO A 9 -0.71 -9.32 -10.17
C PRO A 9 -0.98 -8.21 -11.19
N LEU A 10 0.00 -7.33 -11.42
CA LEU A 10 -0.02 -6.27 -12.41
C LEU A 10 1.27 -6.33 -13.23
N ASP A 11 1.17 -6.01 -14.52
CA ASP A 11 2.34 -5.79 -15.37
C ASP A 11 2.84 -4.34 -15.14
N ALA A 12 4.14 -4.20 -14.90
CA ALA A 12 4.78 -2.92 -14.59
C ALA A 12 4.57 -1.86 -15.69
N ASN A 13 4.41 -2.28 -16.94
CA ASN A 13 4.21 -1.38 -18.08
C ASN A 13 2.74 -1.20 -18.48
N PHE A 14 1.81 -1.86 -17.79
CA PHE A 14 0.41 -1.88 -18.20
C PHE A 14 -0.36 -0.72 -17.59
N ALA A 15 -0.68 0.26 -18.43
CA ALA A 15 -1.48 1.42 -18.07
C ALA A 15 -2.96 1.19 -18.37
N LEU A 16 -3.79 1.20 -17.32
CA LEU A 16 -5.24 1.20 -17.47
C LEU A 16 -5.73 2.59 -17.92
N GLN A 17 -6.68 2.62 -18.84
CA GLN A 17 -7.23 3.85 -19.41
C GLN A 17 -8.74 3.88 -19.24
N LYS A 18 -9.28 5.09 -19.10
CA LYS A 18 -10.73 5.29 -19.02
C LYS A 18 -11.38 4.73 -20.29
N ASN A 19 -12.47 3.98 -20.12
CA ASN A 19 -13.27 3.52 -21.23
C ASN A 19 -14.15 4.68 -21.72
N GLU A 20 -14.02 5.02 -23.01
CA GLU A 20 -14.90 6.01 -23.67
C GLU A 20 -16.04 5.32 -24.46
N GLY A 21 -15.97 3.99 -24.64
CA GLY A 21 -17.01 3.21 -25.30
C GLY A 21 -18.04 2.61 -24.34
N GLU A 22 -18.86 1.70 -24.87
CA GLU A 22 -19.81 0.92 -24.07
C GLU A 22 -19.10 0.02 -23.05
N SER A 23 -19.78 -0.21 -21.94
CA SER A 23 -19.27 -1.04 -20.86
C SER A 23 -19.34 -2.51 -21.22
N ASP A 24 -18.28 -3.24 -20.90
CA ASP A 24 -18.22 -4.69 -21.07
C ASP A 24 -18.63 -5.39 -19.76
N SER A 25 -19.80 -6.03 -19.73
CA SER A 25 -20.25 -6.90 -18.63
C SER A 25 -20.13 -6.27 -17.22
N GLN A 26 -20.53 -5.00 -17.08
CA GLN A 26 -20.34 -4.17 -15.87
C GLN A 26 -20.69 -4.87 -14.56
N LEU A 27 -21.87 -5.52 -14.50
CA LEU A 27 -22.37 -6.16 -13.29
C LEU A 27 -21.48 -7.35 -12.88
N GLU A 28 -21.03 -8.16 -13.84
CA GLU A 28 -20.13 -9.28 -13.57
C GLU A 28 -18.77 -8.78 -13.11
N TYR A 29 -18.25 -7.73 -13.74
CA TYR A 29 -17.00 -7.08 -13.34
C TYR A 29 -17.04 -6.64 -11.87
N ALA A 30 -18.11 -5.95 -11.47
CA ALA A 30 -18.31 -5.49 -10.10
C ALA A 30 -18.38 -6.65 -9.10
N ARG A 31 -19.03 -7.76 -9.46
CA ARG A 31 -19.12 -8.96 -8.61
C ARG A 31 -17.74 -9.60 -8.38
N VAL A 32 -16.99 -9.82 -9.46
CA VAL A 32 -15.64 -10.42 -9.38
C VAL A 32 -14.69 -9.52 -8.62
N LEU A 33 -14.75 -8.20 -8.88
CA LEU A 33 -13.97 -7.21 -8.15
C LEU A 33 -14.30 -7.24 -6.65
N GLY A 34 -15.57 -7.34 -6.27
CA GLY A 34 -15.98 -7.45 -4.86
C GLY A 34 -15.37 -8.67 -4.15
N CYS A 35 -15.37 -9.84 -4.80
CA CYS A 35 -14.70 -11.04 -4.28
C CYS A 35 -13.19 -10.83 -4.13
N LEU A 36 -12.54 -10.20 -5.12
CA LEU A 36 -11.12 -9.89 -5.06
C LEU A 36 -10.78 -8.86 -3.97
N MET A 37 -11.66 -7.89 -3.71
CA MET A 37 -11.50 -6.93 -2.62
C MET A 37 -11.54 -7.62 -1.25
N TYR A 38 -12.35 -8.66 -1.07
CA TYR A 38 -12.33 -9.46 0.16
C TYR A 38 -10.97 -10.14 0.35
N ILE A 39 -10.45 -10.81 -0.69
CA ILE A 39 -9.13 -11.47 -0.65
C ILE A 39 -8.01 -10.43 -0.38
N MET A 40 -8.06 -9.29 -1.05
CA MET A 40 -7.14 -8.18 -0.87
C MET A 40 -7.11 -7.67 0.58
N ASN A 41 -8.27 -7.51 1.22
CA ASN A 41 -8.37 -6.94 2.56
C ASN A 41 -8.07 -7.94 3.68
N CYS A 42 -8.23 -9.25 3.41
CA CYS A 42 -8.09 -10.26 4.45
C CYS A 42 -6.73 -10.98 4.45
N THR A 43 -6.18 -11.30 3.27
CA THR A 43 -5.03 -12.23 3.21
C THR A 43 -3.97 -11.90 2.17
N ARG A 44 -4.26 -11.03 1.19
CA ARG A 44 -3.38 -10.78 0.03
C ARG A 44 -3.06 -9.30 -0.14
N PRO A 45 -2.12 -8.76 0.67
CA PRO A 45 -1.66 -7.38 0.50
C PRO A 45 -1.01 -7.13 -0.86
N ASP A 46 -0.36 -8.15 -1.43
CA ASP A 46 0.36 -8.10 -2.69
C ASP A 46 -0.53 -7.84 -3.93
N ILE A 47 -1.85 -8.02 -3.84
CA ILE A 47 -2.78 -7.65 -4.92
C ILE A 47 -3.40 -6.25 -4.74
N ALA A 48 -3.15 -5.58 -3.61
CA ALA A 48 -3.91 -4.39 -3.23
C ALA A 48 -3.81 -3.25 -4.24
N CYS A 49 -2.61 -2.96 -4.75
CA CYS A 49 -2.44 -1.93 -5.78
C CYS A 49 -3.29 -2.19 -7.02
N THR A 50 -3.28 -3.44 -7.49
CA THR A 50 -3.98 -3.84 -8.70
C THR A 50 -5.49 -3.70 -8.54
N ILE A 51 -6.04 -4.19 -7.43
CA ILE A 51 -7.47 -4.11 -7.15
C ILE A 51 -7.90 -2.65 -6.92
N SER A 52 -7.11 -1.83 -6.22
CA SER A 52 -7.37 -0.40 -6.07
C SER A 52 -7.35 0.38 -7.39
N LYS A 53 -6.62 -0.10 -8.41
CA LYS A 53 -6.63 0.49 -9.76
C LYS A 53 -7.84 0.00 -10.55
N LEU A 54 -8.13 -1.29 -10.54
CA LEU A 54 -9.28 -1.89 -11.23
C LEU A 54 -10.62 -1.34 -10.72
N SER A 55 -10.73 -1.03 -9.43
CA SER A 55 -11.95 -0.48 -8.84
C SER A 55 -12.36 0.88 -9.39
N ARG A 56 -11.42 1.64 -9.96
CA ARG A 56 -11.68 2.95 -10.59
C ARG A 56 -12.55 2.83 -11.84
N TYR A 57 -12.64 1.65 -12.43
CA TYR A 57 -13.34 1.39 -13.68
C TYR A 57 -14.62 0.57 -13.49
N THR A 58 -15.07 0.36 -12.24
CA THR A 58 -16.22 -0.50 -11.92
C THR A 58 -17.51 -0.09 -12.63
N SER A 59 -17.72 1.20 -12.91
CA SER A 59 -18.92 1.70 -13.57
C SER A 59 -18.90 1.55 -15.10
N ASN A 60 -17.71 1.49 -15.72
CA ASN A 60 -17.56 1.35 -17.16
C ASN A 60 -16.28 0.56 -17.52
N PRO A 61 -16.20 -0.75 -17.19
CA PRO A 61 -15.08 -1.61 -17.59
C PRO A 61 -15.07 -1.89 -19.10
N ASN A 62 -13.90 -2.29 -19.61
CA ASN A 62 -13.71 -2.71 -21.00
C ASN A 62 -12.83 -3.98 -21.02
N LYS A 63 -12.55 -4.51 -22.22
CA LYS A 63 -11.74 -5.72 -22.41
C LYS A 63 -10.37 -5.63 -21.72
N THR A 64 -9.72 -4.47 -21.73
CA THR A 64 -8.43 -4.24 -21.08
C THR A 64 -8.53 -4.35 -19.56
N HIS A 65 -9.58 -3.80 -18.96
CA HIS A 65 -9.88 -3.98 -17.53
C HIS A 65 -10.13 -5.45 -17.17
N TRP A 66 -10.90 -6.16 -18.00
CA TRP A 66 -11.15 -7.59 -17.84
C TRP A 66 -9.90 -8.44 -17.95
N MET A 67 -9.00 -8.14 -18.90
CA MET A 67 -7.72 -8.84 -19.04
C MET A 67 -6.84 -8.67 -17.79
N ALA A 68 -6.77 -7.46 -17.24
CA ALA A 68 -6.05 -7.23 -15.98
C ALA A 68 -6.71 -7.96 -14.79
N MET A 69 -8.04 -8.00 -14.72
CA MET A 69 -8.74 -8.77 -13.69
C MET A 69 -8.46 -10.27 -13.78
N LYS A 70 -8.49 -10.84 -14.99
CA LYS A 70 -8.12 -12.24 -15.26
C LYS A 70 -6.67 -12.53 -14.89
N ARG A 71 -5.75 -11.59 -15.13
CA ARG A 71 -4.36 -11.72 -14.68
C ARG A 71 -4.25 -11.86 -13.16
N VAL A 72 -5.02 -11.07 -12.39
CA VAL A 72 -5.04 -11.20 -10.92
C VAL A 72 -5.51 -12.60 -10.52
N LEU A 73 -6.56 -13.12 -11.14
CA LEU A 73 -7.03 -14.50 -10.88
C LEU A 73 -5.95 -15.54 -11.21
N GLY A 74 -5.25 -15.37 -12.35
CA GLY A 74 -4.11 -16.20 -12.73
C GLY A 74 -2.96 -16.16 -11.73
N TYR A 75 -2.69 -14.99 -11.14
CA TYR A 75 -1.68 -14.81 -10.10
C TYR A 75 -2.10 -15.43 -8.78
N LEU A 76 -3.36 -15.24 -8.35
CA LEU A 76 -3.89 -15.90 -7.16
C LEU A 76 -3.84 -17.43 -7.28
N LYS A 77 -4.09 -17.98 -8.47
CA LYS A 77 -3.94 -19.41 -8.77
C LYS A 77 -2.48 -19.85 -8.71
N TYR A 78 -1.55 -19.08 -9.27
CA TYR A 78 -0.11 -19.35 -9.19
C TYR A 78 0.41 -19.39 -7.75
N THR A 79 -0.11 -18.52 -6.89
CA THR A 79 0.28 -18.40 -5.48
C THR A 79 -0.82 -18.92 -4.54
N GLN A 80 -1.59 -19.93 -4.94
CA GLN A 80 -2.74 -20.41 -4.15
C GLN A 80 -2.33 -20.93 -2.77
N ASP A 81 -1.11 -21.47 -2.67
CA ASP A 81 -0.56 -22.00 -1.42
C ASP A 81 0.05 -20.91 -0.53
N TYR A 82 -0.01 -19.64 -0.90
CA TYR A 82 0.59 -18.57 -0.12
C TYR A 82 -0.31 -18.18 1.07
N ALA A 83 0.29 -17.98 2.23
CA ALA A 83 -0.35 -17.50 3.45
C ALA A 83 0.52 -16.43 4.13
N LEU A 84 -0.06 -15.66 5.05
CA LEU A 84 0.69 -14.75 5.92
C LEU A 84 1.29 -15.55 7.08
N HIS A 85 2.60 -15.46 7.26
CA HIS A 85 3.34 -16.13 8.33
C HIS A 85 3.80 -15.11 9.38
N TYR A 86 3.46 -15.40 10.64
CA TYR A 86 3.83 -14.58 11.81
C TYR A 86 4.80 -15.38 12.69
N ASN A 87 6.06 -15.48 12.24
CA ASN A 87 7.03 -16.39 12.86
C ASN A 87 8.34 -15.72 13.30
N LYS A 88 8.45 -14.40 13.18
CA LYS A 88 9.62 -13.65 13.67
C LYS A 88 9.40 -13.17 15.09
N TYR A 89 10.46 -13.21 15.88
CA TYR A 89 10.53 -12.65 17.23
C TYR A 89 11.74 -11.72 17.35
N PRO A 90 11.65 -10.62 18.13
CA PRO A 90 10.46 -10.15 18.85
C PRO A 90 9.34 -9.67 17.89
N ALA A 91 8.08 -9.81 18.33
CA ALA A 91 6.91 -9.37 17.56
C ALA A 91 6.74 -7.84 17.69
N VAL A 92 7.53 -7.09 16.92
CA VAL A 92 7.50 -5.61 16.90
C VAL A 92 6.55 -5.14 15.82
N LEU A 93 5.79 -4.07 16.10
CA LEU A 93 4.99 -3.37 15.11
C LEU A 93 5.88 -2.39 14.34
N GLU A 94 6.02 -2.61 13.05
CA GLU A 94 6.80 -1.78 12.12
C GLU A 94 5.93 -1.40 10.92
N GLY A 95 6.09 -0.18 10.41
CA GLY A 95 5.37 0.34 9.26
C GLY A 95 6.29 0.66 8.10
N TYR A 96 5.75 0.62 6.88
CA TYR A 96 6.43 1.02 5.65
C TYR A 96 5.47 1.92 4.88
N SER A 97 6.00 3.01 4.31
CA SER A 97 5.24 3.96 3.49
C SER A 97 5.94 4.23 2.16
N ASP A 98 5.14 4.41 1.12
CA ASP A 98 5.61 4.72 -0.24
C ASP A 98 4.54 5.53 -0.99
N ALA A 99 4.95 6.32 -1.99
CA ALA A 99 4.04 7.00 -2.89
C ALA A 99 4.54 7.05 -4.33
N ASN A 100 3.71 6.57 -5.26
CA ASN A 100 4.00 6.73 -6.68
C ASN A 100 3.43 8.06 -7.20
N TRP A 101 4.32 9.04 -7.44
CA TRP A 101 3.96 10.33 -8.05
C TRP A 101 3.69 10.16 -9.55
N ILE A 102 2.50 10.58 -9.98
CA ILE A 102 2.11 10.47 -11.39
C ILE A 102 2.35 11.81 -12.09
N THR A 103 3.12 11.79 -13.18
CA THR A 103 3.47 12.96 -14.01
C THR A 103 2.84 12.94 -15.42
N GLY A 104 2.04 11.90 -15.75
CA GLY A 104 1.55 11.61 -17.12
C GLY A 104 0.03 11.77 -17.36
N SER A 105 -0.33 11.89 -18.65
CA SER A 105 -1.67 12.25 -19.14
C SER A 105 -2.70 11.13 -18.99
N ASN A 106 -3.41 11.15 -17.85
CA ASN A 106 -4.81 10.73 -17.64
C ASN A 106 -5.11 10.64 -16.12
N GLU A 107 -4.08 10.44 -15.29
CA GLU A 107 -4.21 10.40 -13.83
C GLU A 107 -3.48 11.55 -13.15
N VAL A 108 -4.26 12.48 -12.60
CA VAL A 108 -3.71 13.71 -11.97
C VAL A 108 -3.27 13.49 -10.51
N LYS A 109 -3.62 12.35 -9.90
CA LYS A 109 -3.38 12.11 -8.46
C LYS A 109 -2.53 10.85 -8.25
N SER A 110 -1.48 11.01 -7.45
CA SER A 110 -0.57 9.95 -7.01
C SER A 110 -1.29 8.81 -6.28
N THR A 111 -0.61 7.68 -6.11
CA THR A 111 -1.08 6.56 -5.28
C THR A 111 -0.20 6.46 -4.04
N SER A 112 -0.81 6.43 -2.85
CA SER A 112 -0.13 6.18 -1.58
C SER A 112 -0.32 4.73 -1.16
N GLY A 113 0.74 4.15 -0.61
CA GLY A 113 0.75 2.80 -0.05
C GLY A 113 1.33 2.79 1.36
N TYR A 114 0.81 1.92 2.21
CA TYR A 114 1.49 1.54 3.46
C TYR A 114 1.23 0.08 3.80
N VAL A 115 2.17 -0.52 4.53
CA VAL A 115 2.00 -1.83 5.16
C VAL A 115 2.63 -1.80 6.55
N PHE A 116 1.89 -2.35 7.52
CA PHE A 116 2.34 -2.60 8.88
C PHE A 116 2.51 -4.09 9.10
N THR A 117 3.61 -4.47 9.72
CA THR A 117 3.94 -5.86 10.02
C THR A 117 4.11 -6.06 11.52
N ILE A 118 3.69 -7.23 12.01
CA ILE A 118 4.01 -7.74 13.36
C ILE A 118 4.55 -9.15 13.18
N GLY A 119 5.65 -9.48 13.88
CA GLY A 119 6.20 -10.85 13.84
C GLY A 119 6.57 -11.33 12.42
N GLY A 120 6.93 -10.39 11.53
CA GLY A 120 7.30 -10.67 10.15
C GLY A 120 6.15 -10.87 9.16
N GLY A 121 4.89 -10.72 9.59
CA GLY A 121 3.70 -10.80 8.73
C GLY A 121 2.90 -9.50 8.71
N ALA A 122 2.30 -9.16 7.58
CA ALA A 122 1.47 -7.97 7.42
C ALA A 122 0.17 -8.07 8.24
N VAL A 123 -0.14 -7.03 9.02
CA VAL A 123 -1.36 -6.95 9.87
C VAL A 123 -2.31 -5.83 9.45
N SER A 124 -1.80 -4.78 8.80
CA SER A 124 -2.60 -3.71 8.20
C SER A 124 -1.90 -3.21 6.95
N TRP A 125 -2.65 -2.94 5.89
CA TRP A 125 -2.09 -2.42 4.64
C TRP A 125 -3.13 -1.64 3.87
N LYS A 126 -2.66 -0.77 2.99
CA LYS A 126 -3.52 0.02 2.13
C LYS A 126 -2.80 0.42 0.86
N SER A 127 -3.54 0.40 -0.23
CA SER A 127 -3.21 1.08 -1.47
C SER A 127 -4.36 2.03 -1.79
N SER A 128 -4.09 3.31 -1.99
CA SER A 128 -5.17 4.27 -2.28
C SER A 128 -4.70 5.44 -3.14
N LYS A 129 -5.56 5.88 -4.06
CA LYS A 129 -5.37 7.14 -4.79
C LYS A 129 -5.38 8.30 -3.78
N GLN A 130 -4.46 9.24 -3.92
CA GLN A 130 -4.43 10.43 -3.10
C GLN A 130 -5.66 11.29 -3.37
N THR A 131 -6.16 11.94 -2.31
CA THR A 131 -7.34 12.82 -2.41
C THR A 131 -6.95 14.20 -2.95
N CYS A 132 -5.75 14.68 -2.60
CA CYS A 132 -5.14 15.90 -3.11
C CYS A 132 -4.13 15.61 -4.24
N ILE A 133 -3.89 16.62 -5.08
CA ILE A 133 -2.85 16.58 -6.12
C ILE A 133 -1.53 16.98 -5.45
N ALA A 134 -0.56 16.07 -5.45
CA ALA A 134 0.80 16.34 -5.02
C ALA A 134 1.57 17.08 -6.13
N ARG A 135 2.30 18.13 -5.77
CA ARG A 135 3.06 18.97 -6.72
C ARG A 135 4.51 18.51 -6.91
N SER A 136 4.94 17.51 -6.15
CA SER A 136 6.27 16.91 -6.25
C SER A 136 6.24 15.50 -5.68
N THR A 137 7.23 14.68 -6.03
CA THR A 137 7.46 13.37 -5.40
C THR A 137 7.52 13.48 -3.88
N MET A 138 8.22 14.49 -3.36
CA MET A 138 8.31 14.66 -1.91
C MET A 138 6.96 14.98 -1.26
N GLU A 139 6.09 15.76 -1.91
CA GLU A 139 4.74 15.97 -1.40
C GLU A 139 3.90 14.69 -1.41
N SER A 140 3.99 13.86 -2.46
CA SER A 140 3.24 12.60 -2.49
C SER A 140 3.72 11.63 -1.42
N GLU A 141 5.03 11.54 -1.21
CA GLU A 141 5.64 10.71 -0.16
C GLU A 141 5.19 11.17 1.22
N PHE A 142 5.22 12.49 1.46
CA PHE A 142 4.75 13.06 2.72
C PHE A 142 3.26 12.79 2.98
N ILE A 143 2.43 12.77 1.93
CA ILE A 143 1.02 12.40 2.03
C ILE A 143 0.85 10.92 2.40
N ALA A 144 1.69 10.02 1.89
CA ALA A 144 1.68 8.61 2.27
C ALA A 144 2.13 8.40 3.71
N LEU A 145 3.21 9.07 4.11
CA LEU A 145 3.74 9.06 5.47
C LEU A 145 2.71 9.53 6.50
N ASP A 146 1.98 10.61 6.22
CA ASP A 146 0.90 11.11 7.07
C ASP A 146 -0.21 10.06 7.28
N LYS A 147 -0.66 9.40 6.20
CA LYS A 147 -1.65 8.31 6.29
C LYS A 147 -1.12 7.11 7.06
N ALA A 148 0.16 6.77 6.90
CA ALA A 148 0.80 5.72 7.68
C ALA A 148 0.87 6.11 9.17
N GLY A 149 1.14 7.38 9.48
CA GLY A 149 1.12 7.90 10.86
C GLY A 149 -0.22 7.74 11.55
N GLU A 150 -1.32 8.09 10.87
CA GLU A 150 -2.70 7.89 11.38
C GLU A 150 -2.98 6.41 11.69
N GLU A 151 -2.56 5.50 10.80
CA GLU A 151 -2.71 4.07 11.01
C GLU A 151 -1.82 3.55 12.15
N ALA A 152 -0.58 4.04 12.25
CA ALA A 152 0.36 3.67 13.30
C ALA A 152 -0.16 4.05 14.70
N GLU A 153 -0.73 5.25 14.83
CA GLU A 153 -1.39 5.68 16.06
C GLU A 153 -2.54 4.76 16.43
N TRP A 154 -3.42 4.43 15.47
CA TRP A 154 -4.54 3.53 15.71
C TRP A 154 -4.08 2.14 16.14
N LEU A 155 -3.10 1.55 15.44
CA LEU A 155 -2.54 0.24 15.76
C LEU A 155 -1.85 0.25 17.13
N ARG A 156 -1.07 1.28 17.45
CA ARG A 156 -0.43 1.42 18.76
C ARG A 156 -1.47 1.48 19.88
N ASN A 157 -2.52 2.28 19.70
CA ASN A 157 -3.61 2.37 20.67
C ASN A 157 -4.34 1.03 20.83
N LEU A 158 -4.56 0.30 19.74
CA LEU A 158 -5.11 -1.06 19.80
C LEU A 158 -4.20 -1.98 20.64
N LEU A 159 -2.88 -1.99 20.38
CA LEU A 159 -1.93 -2.83 21.11
C LEU A 159 -1.86 -2.49 22.60
N GLU A 160 -1.97 -1.22 22.99
CA GLU A 160 -2.01 -0.82 24.40
C GLU A 160 -3.23 -1.40 25.15
N ASN A 161 -4.33 -1.63 24.45
CA ASN A 161 -5.54 -2.22 25.01
C ASN A 161 -5.50 -3.76 25.08
N ILE A 162 -4.51 -4.42 24.46
CA ILE A 162 -4.36 -5.88 24.52
C ILE A 162 -3.68 -6.27 25.85
N PRO A 163 -4.32 -7.06 26.74
CA PRO A 163 -3.79 -7.37 28.07
C PRO A 163 -2.42 -8.06 28.08
N TYR A 164 -2.16 -8.90 27.07
CA TYR A 164 -0.95 -9.73 26.98
C TYR A 164 0.15 -9.14 26.09
N TRP A 165 -0.06 -7.94 25.54
CA TRP A 165 0.97 -7.28 24.75
C TRP A 165 2.03 -6.65 25.68
N PRO A 166 3.34 -6.73 25.37
CA PRO A 166 4.37 -6.11 26.19
C PRO A 166 4.16 -4.60 26.34
N LYS A 167 4.19 -4.10 27.58
CA LYS A 167 4.00 -2.68 27.92
C LYS A 167 5.28 -2.05 28.50
N PRO A 168 5.54 -0.76 28.22
CA PRO A 168 4.77 0.13 27.35
C PRO A 168 4.95 -0.23 25.86
N VAL A 169 3.96 0.09 25.02
CA VAL A 169 4.12 -0.05 23.57
C VAL A 169 5.10 1.01 23.09
N VAL A 170 6.23 0.54 22.57
CA VAL A 170 7.29 1.37 21.99
C VAL A 170 6.76 2.20 20.79
N PRO A 171 7.39 3.33 20.48
CA PRO A 171 7.05 4.09 19.28
C PRO A 171 7.10 3.20 18.02
N VAL A 172 6.12 3.36 17.12
CA VAL A 172 6.06 2.59 15.87
C VAL A 172 7.05 3.17 14.86
N CYS A 173 8.04 2.40 14.44
CA CYS A 173 8.96 2.84 13.39
C CYS A 173 8.27 2.76 12.02
N ILE A 174 8.21 3.88 11.30
CA ILE A 174 7.74 3.95 9.93
C ILE A 174 8.94 4.15 9.01
N HIS A 175 9.18 3.17 8.16
CA HIS A 175 10.19 3.21 7.11
C HIS A 175 9.66 3.99 5.90
N CYS A 176 10.41 5.01 5.48
CA CYS A 176 10.12 5.83 4.30
C CYS A 176 11.36 5.92 3.41
N ASP A 177 11.20 5.85 2.10
CA ASP A 177 12.31 5.89 1.15
C ASP A 177 12.64 7.31 0.63
N SER A 178 11.94 8.32 1.15
CA SER A 178 12.10 9.71 0.76
C SER A 178 12.77 10.52 1.86
N GLN A 179 14.09 10.70 1.78
CA GLN A 179 14.84 11.55 2.72
C GLN A 179 14.28 12.98 2.78
N ALA A 180 13.75 13.49 1.67
CA ALA A 180 13.15 14.80 1.61
C ALA A 180 11.81 14.87 2.39
N ALA A 181 11.01 13.80 2.37
CA ALA A 181 9.81 13.69 3.21
C ALA A 181 10.15 13.55 4.69
N ILE A 182 11.18 12.74 5.02
CA ILE A 182 11.69 12.59 6.39
C ILE A 182 12.22 13.92 6.95
N GLY A 183 13.06 14.61 6.18
CA GLY A 183 13.57 15.93 6.55
C GLY A 183 12.44 16.96 6.73
N ARG A 184 11.37 16.86 5.93
CA ARG A 184 10.17 17.66 6.14
C ARG A 184 9.47 17.29 7.44
N ALA A 185 9.29 16.00 7.77
CA ALA A 185 8.64 15.58 9.01
C ALA A 185 9.35 16.12 10.26
N GLY A 186 10.69 16.11 10.25
CA GLY A 186 11.52 16.59 11.36
C GLY A 186 11.65 18.12 11.45
N SER A 187 11.25 18.89 10.44
CA SER A 187 11.39 20.35 10.48
C SER A 187 10.44 20.97 11.51
N MET A 188 10.88 21.96 12.29
CA MET A 188 10.06 22.65 13.32
C MET A 188 9.06 23.66 12.72
N MET A 189 9.29 24.12 11.49
CA MET A 189 8.37 24.98 10.76
C MET A 189 8.06 24.41 9.38
N TYR A 190 6.81 24.59 8.94
CA TYR A 190 6.41 24.34 7.56
C TYR A 190 6.59 25.62 6.74
N ASN A 191 7.58 25.62 5.84
CA ASN A 191 7.88 26.78 5.00
C ASN A 191 7.10 26.79 3.66
N GLY A 192 6.22 25.81 3.44
CA GLY A 192 5.46 25.70 2.19
C GLY A 192 4.18 26.54 2.17
N LYS A 193 3.67 26.83 0.97
CA LYS A 193 2.43 27.60 0.76
C LYS A 193 1.17 26.73 0.79
N SER A 194 1.30 25.41 0.72
CA SER A 194 0.16 24.48 0.64
C SER A 194 -0.47 24.24 2.01
N ARG A 195 -1.72 24.70 2.22
CA ARG A 195 -2.48 24.51 3.47
C ARG A 195 -2.73 23.04 3.79
N HIS A 196 -3.00 22.19 2.79
CA HIS A 196 -3.29 20.78 3.02
C HIS A 196 -2.05 20.03 3.48
N ILE A 197 -0.86 20.33 2.93
CA ILE A 197 0.40 19.77 3.41
C ILE A 197 0.75 20.30 4.80
N ARG A 198 0.48 21.59 5.09
CA ARG A 198 0.71 22.16 6.43
C ARG A 198 -0.05 21.41 7.53
N ARG A 199 -1.32 21.05 7.27
CA ARG A 199 -2.12 20.28 8.24
C ARG A 199 -1.49 18.91 8.52
N ARG A 200 -1.18 18.16 7.46
CA ARG A 200 -0.49 16.85 7.55
C ARG A 200 0.83 16.95 8.30
N HIS A 201 1.58 18.03 8.04
CA HIS A 201 2.85 18.26 8.70
C HIS A 201 2.71 18.47 10.20
N ASN A 202 1.70 19.22 10.62
CA ASN A 202 1.40 19.38 12.04
C ASN A 202 1.03 18.03 12.68
N THR A 203 0.18 17.23 12.02
CA THR A 203 -0.20 15.89 12.49
C THR A 203 1.01 14.97 12.65
N VAL A 204 1.84 14.81 11.60
CA VAL A 204 3.04 13.98 11.66
C VAL A 204 4.01 14.47 12.74
N ARG A 205 4.17 15.78 12.91
CA ARG A 205 5.03 16.31 13.97
C ARG A 205 4.48 16.01 15.36
N GLU A 206 3.17 16.13 15.56
CA GLU A 206 2.53 15.80 16.83
C GLU A 206 2.79 14.33 17.19
N LEU A 207 2.61 13.41 16.24
CA LEU A 207 2.91 11.98 16.41
C LEU A 207 4.39 11.71 16.76
N LEU A 208 5.32 12.45 16.15
CA LEU A 208 6.74 12.36 16.48
C LEU A 208 7.04 12.90 17.88
N SER A 209 6.51 14.08 18.21
CA SER A 209 6.78 14.75 19.49
C SER A 209 6.16 14.04 20.70
N SER A 210 5.05 13.34 20.49
CA SER A 210 4.38 12.50 21.50
C SER A 210 5.00 11.11 21.64
N GLY A 211 5.98 10.76 20.79
CA GLY A 211 6.61 9.45 20.80
C GLY A 211 5.69 8.32 20.33
N ILE A 212 4.66 8.61 19.53
CA ILE A 212 3.78 7.59 18.95
C ILE A 212 4.49 6.89 17.79
N ILE A 213 5.24 7.65 16.99
CA ILE A 213 5.98 7.13 15.84
C ILE A 213 7.44 7.57 15.87
N THR A 214 8.29 6.79 15.21
CA THR A 214 9.61 7.22 14.70
C THR A 214 9.64 7.04 13.19
N ILE A 215 10.56 7.71 12.50
CA ILE A 215 10.67 7.61 11.05
C ILE A 215 12.12 7.32 10.69
N ASP A 216 12.32 6.23 9.95
CA ASP A 216 13.64 5.82 9.47
C ASP A 216 13.68 5.74 7.95
N TYR A 217 14.87 6.01 7.40
CA TYR A 217 15.11 5.86 5.98
C TYR A 217 15.29 4.38 5.60
N VAL A 218 14.57 3.94 4.57
CA VAL A 218 14.79 2.65 3.91
C VAL A 218 15.14 2.89 2.44
N LYS A 219 15.99 2.06 1.85
CA LYS A 219 16.23 2.15 0.39
C LYS A 219 14.98 1.67 -0.34
N SER A 220 14.59 2.33 -1.44
CA SER A 220 13.36 1.96 -2.19
C SER A 220 13.31 0.48 -2.57
N LYS A 221 14.44 -0.12 -2.96
CA LYS A 221 14.53 -1.56 -3.28
C LYS A 221 14.19 -2.51 -2.12
N ASP A 222 14.37 -2.01 -0.89
CA ASP A 222 14.14 -2.73 0.37
C ASP A 222 12.80 -2.31 1.01
N ASN A 223 12.07 -1.37 0.39
CA ASN A 223 10.79 -0.87 0.88
C ASN A 223 9.67 -1.87 0.57
N VAL A 224 9.12 -2.47 1.62
CA VAL A 224 8.08 -3.51 1.51
C VAL A 224 6.74 -2.94 0.99
N SER A 225 6.55 -1.61 1.04
CA SER A 225 5.33 -0.94 0.57
C SER A 225 5.31 -0.57 -0.92
N ASP A 226 6.44 -0.69 -1.63
CA ASP A 226 6.55 -0.49 -3.08
C ASP A 226 5.45 -1.16 -3.94
N PRO A 227 5.07 -2.45 -3.73
CA PRO A 227 4.03 -3.10 -4.54
C PRO A 227 2.64 -2.49 -4.34
N LEU A 228 2.45 -1.64 -3.33
CA LEU A 228 1.18 -0.99 -3.02
C LEU A 228 0.96 0.28 -3.84
N THR A 229 1.99 0.83 -4.51
CA THR A 229 1.88 2.09 -5.26
C THR A 229 2.09 1.92 -6.76
N LYS A 230 2.90 0.91 -7.15
CA LYS A 230 3.33 0.67 -8.52
C LYS A 230 3.38 -0.83 -8.83
N GLY A 231 3.37 -1.16 -10.13
CA GLY A 231 3.63 -2.52 -10.57
C GLY A 231 5.12 -2.81 -10.49
N LEU A 232 5.49 -3.99 -10.01
CA LEU A 232 6.89 -4.40 -9.86
C LEU A 232 7.25 -5.52 -10.85
N SER A 233 8.56 -5.72 -11.04
CA SER A 233 9.08 -6.93 -11.66
C SER A 233 8.69 -8.16 -10.85
N ARG A 234 8.78 -9.35 -11.47
CA ARG A 234 8.53 -10.61 -10.77
C ARG A 234 9.37 -10.76 -9.50
N GLU A 235 10.67 -10.48 -9.61
CA GLU A 235 11.60 -10.54 -8.47
C GLU A 235 11.19 -9.55 -7.37
N GLY A 236 10.78 -8.33 -7.75
CA GLY A 236 10.27 -7.34 -6.81
C GLY A 236 9.01 -7.81 -6.07
N VAL A 237 8.05 -8.43 -6.77
CA VAL A 237 6.84 -9.00 -6.16
C VAL A 237 7.20 -10.14 -5.21
N GLU A 238 8.10 -11.04 -5.60
CA GLU A 238 8.53 -12.17 -4.75
C GLU A 238 9.26 -11.69 -3.49
N MET A 239 10.16 -10.70 -3.60
CA MET A 239 10.89 -10.14 -2.46
C MET A 239 9.95 -9.41 -1.49
N THR A 240 9.09 -8.52 -2.00
CA THR A 240 8.18 -7.72 -1.17
C THR A 240 7.07 -8.57 -0.55
N SER A 241 6.55 -9.58 -1.26
CA SER A 241 5.65 -10.59 -0.68
C SER A 241 6.30 -11.31 0.51
N LYS A 242 7.56 -11.74 0.38
CA LYS A 242 8.31 -12.35 1.49
C LYS A 242 8.54 -11.38 2.65
N GLY A 243 8.74 -10.09 2.34
CA GLY A 243 8.86 -9.00 3.32
C GLY A 243 7.58 -8.79 4.12
N MET A 244 6.42 -8.88 3.47
CA MET A 244 5.08 -8.86 4.09
C MET A 244 4.71 -10.18 4.79
N GLY A 245 5.62 -11.16 4.83
CA GLY A 245 5.37 -12.48 5.42
C GLY A 245 4.49 -13.40 4.57
N LEU A 246 4.18 -13.03 3.33
CA LEU A 246 3.41 -13.85 2.41
C LEU A 246 4.30 -14.91 1.77
N ARG A 247 4.10 -16.19 2.13
CA ARG A 247 4.95 -17.32 1.73
C ARG A 247 4.12 -18.58 1.44
N PRO A 248 4.62 -19.52 0.62
CA PRO A 248 4.00 -20.82 0.48
C PRO A 248 3.84 -21.50 1.85
N ARG A 249 2.67 -22.09 2.09
CA ARG A 249 2.43 -22.99 3.23
C ARG A 249 3.43 -24.12 3.15
N THR A 250 4.34 -24.18 4.12
CA THR A 250 5.12 -25.39 4.37
C THR A 250 4.14 -26.44 4.90
N SER A 251 3.96 -27.53 4.13
CA SER A 251 3.24 -28.73 4.59
C SER A 251 3.96 -29.39 5.76
#